data_AF-A0A7G1I1W1-F1
#
_entry.id   AF-A0A7G1I1W1-F1
#
_cell.length_a   1.000
_cell.length_b   1.000
_cell.length_c   1.000
_cell.angle_alpha   90.00
_cell.angle_beta   90.00
_cell.angle_gamma   90.00
#
_symmetry.space_group_name_H-M   'P 1'
#
loop_
_entity.id
_entity.type
_entity.pdbx_description
1 polymer ?
#
loop_
_entity_poly.entity_id
_entity_poly.type
_entity_poly.pdbx_seq_one_letter_code
_entity_poly.pdbx_strand_id
1 'polypeptide(L)'
;MSAKRDISTLDDLTGDLAGRYRWTPSAGASVESDLVDADLAALSRDGYVIWENLLSDNECRKIRDALAPMLGYHGRNSFEGHRTQRLYSVLSKTRVCDRLVDHPRPLAVLDRLLMPNYLLSALQVINIQPGESSQLLHFDDAFYPIPGPGPRWERPPSGPSMISPQPTAPPW
;
A
#
# COMPACT_ATOMS: atom_id res chain seq x y z
N MET A 1 21.75 11.37 -29.55
CA MET A 1 20.40 11.72 -30.06
C MET A 1 19.56 10.47 -30.03
N SER A 2 18.51 10.41 -29.20
CA SER A 2 17.55 9.30 -29.25
C SER A 2 16.72 9.47 -30.52
N ALA A 3 16.63 8.43 -31.36
CA ALA A 3 15.75 8.45 -32.51
C ALA A 3 14.32 8.75 -32.05
N LYS A 4 13.60 9.65 -32.76
CA LYS A 4 12.17 9.85 -32.56
C LYS A 4 11.49 8.52 -32.92
N ARG A 5 10.79 7.91 -31.96
CA ARG A 5 9.85 6.82 -32.22
C ARG A 5 8.56 7.45 -32.70
N ASP A 6 8.12 7.07 -33.89
CA ASP A 6 6.77 7.39 -34.35
C ASP A 6 5.79 6.45 -33.63
N ILE A 7 4.76 7.04 -33.02
CA ILE A 7 3.69 6.33 -32.31
C ILE A 7 2.58 6.10 -33.32
N SER A 8 2.31 4.83 -33.64
CA SER A 8 1.35 4.45 -34.69
C SER A 8 0.22 3.58 -34.18
N THR A 9 0.38 2.98 -33.00
CA THR A 9 -0.58 2.09 -32.35
C THR A 9 -0.80 2.46 -30.87
N LEU A 10 -1.86 1.95 -30.26
CA LEU A 10 -2.08 2.11 -28.81
C LEU A 10 -1.02 1.36 -27.98
N ASP A 11 -0.49 0.25 -28.49
CA ASP A 11 0.57 -0.51 -27.82
C ASP A 11 1.87 0.29 -27.75
N ASP A 12 2.15 1.13 -28.75
CA ASP A 12 3.31 2.04 -28.72
C ASP A 12 3.27 3.01 -27.53
N LEU A 13 2.08 3.29 -26.96
CA LEU A 13 1.91 4.15 -25.79
C LEU A 13 2.33 3.48 -24.46
N THR A 14 2.52 2.16 -24.45
CA THR A 14 2.79 1.41 -23.22
C THR A 14 4.26 1.45 -22.80
N GLY A 15 5.16 1.82 -23.72
CA GLY A 15 6.60 1.93 -23.46
C GLY A 15 7.03 3.30 -22.92
N ASP A 16 8.32 3.42 -22.57
CA ASP A 16 8.91 4.71 -22.21
C ASP A 16 9.05 5.61 -23.45
N LEU A 17 8.15 6.60 -23.54
CA LEU A 17 8.11 7.59 -24.60
C LEU A 17 8.97 8.83 -24.31
N ALA A 18 9.64 8.89 -23.15
CA ALA A 18 10.36 10.08 -22.74
C ALA A 18 11.65 10.30 -23.55
N GLY A 19 11.73 11.44 -24.23
CA GLY A 19 12.91 11.81 -25.02
C GLY A 19 14.12 12.28 -24.20
N ARG A 20 13.91 12.75 -22.95
CA ARG A 20 14.96 13.38 -22.12
C ARG A 20 15.13 12.75 -20.74
N TYR A 21 14.04 12.51 -20.03
CA TYR A 21 14.06 11.91 -18.69
C TYR A 21 13.38 10.55 -18.77
N ARG A 22 14.17 9.54 -19.15
CA ARG A 22 13.71 8.17 -19.29
C ARG A 22 13.29 7.58 -17.95
N TRP A 23 12.45 6.57 -18.02
CA TRP A 23 12.08 5.75 -16.88
C TRP A 23 13.35 5.22 -16.21
N THR A 24 13.38 5.37 -14.88
CA THR A 24 14.48 4.86 -14.06
C THR A 24 14.03 3.53 -13.49
N PRO A 25 14.77 2.43 -13.72
CA PRO A 25 14.48 1.15 -13.10
C PRO A 25 14.40 1.31 -11.57
N SER A 26 13.41 0.65 -10.97
CA SER A 26 13.29 0.61 -9.53
C SER A 26 14.46 -0.20 -8.93
N ALA A 27 14.67 -0.12 -7.61
CA ALA A 27 15.63 -0.97 -6.93
C ALA A 27 15.33 -2.49 -7.10
N GLY A 28 14.10 -2.84 -7.47
CA GLY A 28 13.65 -4.19 -7.76
C GLY A 28 14.35 -4.85 -8.96
N ALA A 29 14.93 -4.07 -9.87
CA ALA A 29 15.71 -4.59 -10.99
C ALA A 29 16.97 -5.37 -10.55
N SER A 30 17.39 -5.24 -9.28
CA SER A 30 18.51 -5.97 -8.70
C SER A 30 18.15 -7.35 -8.13
N VAL A 31 16.87 -7.73 -8.12
CA VAL A 31 16.39 -8.98 -7.52
C VAL A 31 16.31 -10.08 -8.58
N GLU A 32 16.85 -11.25 -8.26
CA GLU A 32 16.85 -12.42 -9.13
C GLU A 32 15.44 -12.81 -9.60
N SER A 33 15.28 -13.11 -10.90
CA SER A 33 13.96 -13.30 -11.49
C SER A 33 13.20 -14.47 -10.89
N ASP A 34 13.85 -15.62 -10.76
CA ASP A 34 13.26 -16.86 -10.21
C ASP A 34 12.69 -16.62 -8.81
N LEU A 35 13.39 -15.80 -8.03
CA LEU A 35 13.00 -15.46 -6.68
C LEU A 35 11.71 -14.62 -6.69
N VAL A 36 11.57 -13.69 -7.63
CA VAL A 36 10.36 -12.86 -7.79
C VAL A 36 9.20 -13.66 -8.39
N ASP A 37 9.48 -14.60 -9.30
CA ASP A 37 8.47 -15.51 -9.86
C ASP A 37 7.87 -16.41 -8.78
N ALA A 38 8.66 -16.85 -7.81
CA ALA A 38 8.18 -17.57 -6.64
C ALA A 38 7.24 -16.72 -5.76
N ASP A 39 7.55 -15.43 -5.54
CA ASP A 39 6.66 -14.52 -4.80
C ASP A 39 5.33 -14.33 -5.53
N LEU A 40 5.36 -14.11 -6.86
CA LEU A 40 4.15 -13.93 -7.66
C LEU A 40 3.29 -15.20 -7.66
N ALA A 41 3.90 -16.38 -7.70
CA ALA A 41 3.19 -17.65 -7.60
C ALA A 41 2.50 -17.80 -6.23
N ALA A 42 3.15 -17.42 -5.13
CA ALA A 42 2.55 -17.41 -3.80
C ALA A 42 1.41 -16.38 -3.71
N LEU A 43 1.63 -15.15 -4.21
CA LEU A 43 0.62 -14.10 -4.23
C LEU A 43 -0.62 -14.52 -5.03
N SER A 44 -0.43 -15.15 -6.20
CA SER A 44 -1.54 -15.63 -7.03
C SER A 44 -2.33 -16.76 -6.37
N ARG A 45 -1.67 -17.62 -5.57
CA ARG A 45 -2.32 -18.75 -4.91
C ARG A 45 -3.05 -18.33 -3.64
N ASP A 46 -2.41 -17.51 -2.82
CA ASP A 46 -2.82 -17.25 -1.44
C ASP A 46 -3.40 -15.84 -1.24
N GLY A 47 -3.19 -14.92 -2.19
CA GLY A 47 -3.58 -13.52 -2.10
C GLY A 47 -2.65 -12.65 -1.25
N TYR A 48 -1.56 -13.23 -0.70
CA TYR A 48 -0.55 -12.53 0.07
C TYR A 48 0.82 -13.23 -0.02
N VAL A 49 1.88 -12.54 0.40
CA VAL A 49 3.24 -13.09 0.57
C VAL A 49 3.79 -12.59 1.91
N ILE A 50 4.48 -13.46 2.65
CA ILE A 50 5.20 -13.11 3.88
C ILE A 50 6.69 -13.22 3.62
N TRP A 51 7.41 -12.10 3.73
CA TRP A 51 8.87 -12.09 3.70
C TRP A 51 9.42 -12.04 5.12
N GLU A 52 10.04 -13.13 5.55
CA GLU A 52 10.73 -13.17 6.84
C GLU A 52 12.04 -12.40 6.77
N ASN A 53 12.34 -11.66 7.85
CA ASN A 53 13.60 -10.92 8.00
C ASN A 53 13.89 -9.93 6.85
N LEU A 54 12.84 -9.36 6.23
CA LEU A 54 12.97 -8.35 5.18
C LEU A 54 13.76 -7.12 5.68
N LEU A 55 13.62 -6.80 6.96
CA LEU A 55 14.37 -5.80 7.68
C LEU A 55 15.15 -6.49 8.80
N SER A 56 16.36 -6.00 9.06
CA SER A 56 17.12 -6.43 10.23
C SER A 56 16.49 -5.94 11.52
N ASP A 57 16.75 -6.64 12.64
CA ASP A 57 16.30 -6.20 13.96
C ASP A 57 16.76 -4.77 14.29
N ASN A 58 17.94 -4.38 13.81
CA ASN A 58 18.47 -3.06 14.03
C ASN A 58 17.69 -1.98 13.28
N GLU A 59 17.28 -2.24 12.04
CA GLU A 59 16.40 -1.35 11.27
C GLU A 59 15.04 -1.23 11.94
N CYS A 60 14.45 -2.36 12.35
CA CYS A 60 13.18 -2.39 13.09
C CYS A 60 13.25 -1.55 14.37
N ARG A 61 14.33 -1.68 15.16
CA ARG A 61 14.54 -0.86 16.36
C ARG A 61 14.64 0.63 16.04
N LYS A 62 15.48 1.02 15.07
CA LYS A 62 15.64 2.42 14.65
C LYS A 62 14.33 3.06 14.19
N ILE A 63 13.56 2.32 13.39
CA ILE A 63 12.24 2.75 12.90
C ILE A 63 11.31 2.96 14.09
N ARG A 64 11.20 1.98 14.99
CA ARG A 64 10.34 2.09 16.17
C ARG A 64 10.73 3.27 17.07
N ASP A 65 12.01 3.41 17.39
CA ASP A 65 12.49 4.43 18.33
C ASP A 65 12.30 5.85 17.76
N ALA A 66 12.43 6.02 16.44
CA ALA A 66 12.17 7.29 15.77
C ALA A 66 10.67 7.64 15.67
N LEU A 67 9.80 6.64 15.51
CA LEU A 67 8.38 6.85 15.28
C LEU A 67 7.56 6.90 16.58
N ALA A 68 7.98 6.19 17.63
CA ALA A 68 7.23 6.10 18.89
C ALA A 68 6.87 7.47 19.48
N PRO A 69 7.76 8.48 19.52
CA PRO A 69 7.41 9.82 20.02
C PRO A 69 6.36 10.56 19.18
N MET A 70 6.14 10.15 17.93
CA MET A 70 5.21 10.78 16.99
C MET A 70 3.78 10.19 17.07
N LEU A 71 3.59 9.10 17.81
CA LEU A 71 2.31 8.42 17.97
C LEU A 71 1.51 9.06 19.13
N GLY A 72 0.73 10.09 18.80
CA GLY A 72 -0.05 10.84 19.80
C GLY A 72 -1.57 10.73 19.69
N TYR A 73 -2.10 10.47 18.49
CA TYR A 73 -3.54 10.58 18.22
C TYR A 73 -4.19 9.23 17.94
N HIS A 74 -5.34 8.98 18.56
CA HIS A 74 -6.15 7.79 18.37
C HIS A 74 -7.16 7.94 17.23
N GLY A 75 -7.68 6.81 16.73
CA GLY A 75 -8.70 6.75 15.70
C GLY A 75 -10.05 7.32 16.15
N ARG A 76 -10.79 7.86 15.18
CA ARG A 76 -12.02 8.63 15.41
C ARG A 76 -13.27 7.76 15.51
N ASN A 77 -13.19 6.51 15.08
CA ASN A 77 -14.31 5.58 14.97
C ASN A 77 -13.81 4.13 15.14
N SER A 78 -14.74 3.17 15.15
CA SER A 78 -14.43 1.74 15.32
C SER A 78 -13.58 1.13 14.22
N PHE A 79 -13.59 1.70 13.00
CA PHE A 79 -12.73 1.23 11.92
C PHE A 79 -11.30 1.74 12.08
N GLU A 80 -11.13 3.03 12.42
CA GLU A 80 -9.81 3.61 12.69
C GLU A 80 -9.20 3.07 13.99
N GLY A 81 -10.05 2.73 14.95
CA GLY A 81 -9.72 2.17 16.26
C GLY A 81 -9.56 3.25 17.33
N HIS A 82 -10.40 3.23 18.37
CA HIS A 82 -10.34 4.21 19.48
C HIS A 82 -9.10 4.05 20.38
N ARG A 83 -8.41 2.92 20.28
CA ARG A 83 -7.13 2.58 20.93
C ARG A 83 -6.02 2.32 19.91
N THR A 84 -6.23 2.72 18.66
CA THR A 84 -5.25 2.61 17.59
C THR A 84 -4.71 3.99 17.27
N GLN A 85 -3.39 4.12 17.27
CA GLN A 85 -2.73 5.35 16.87
C GLN A 85 -2.23 5.21 15.43
N ARG A 86 -2.37 6.30 14.65
CA ARG A 86 -1.94 6.33 13.25
C ARG A 86 -1.07 7.54 12.97
N LEU A 87 0.04 7.31 12.28
CA LEU A 87 0.88 8.37 11.74
C LEU A 87 0.85 8.33 10.21
N TYR A 88 0.41 9.42 9.61
CA TYR A 88 0.40 9.62 8.15
C TYR A 88 1.58 10.47 7.70
N SER A 89 1.80 10.59 6.39
CA SER A 89 2.85 11.43 5.78
C SER A 89 4.21 11.21 6.44
N VAL A 90 4.60 9.95 6.63
CA VAL A 90 5.80 9.57 7.38
C VAL A 90 7.07 10.11 6.70
N LEU A 91 7.11 10.08 5.36
CA LEU A 91 8.24 10.57 4.57
C LEU A 91 8.49 12.08 4.71
N SER A 92 7.50 12.86 5.15
CA SER A 92 7.69 14.29 5.44
C SER A 92 8.24 14.54 6.84
N LYS A 93 8.27 13.51 7.70
CA LYS A 93 8.62 13.62 9.13
C LYS A 93 9.96 12.98 9.45
N THR A 94 10.33 11.93 8.72
CA THR A 94 11.58 11.20 8.95
C THR A 94 12.02 10.45 7.70
N ARG A 95 13.34 10.27 7.57
CA ARG A 95 13.98 9.50 6.50
C ARG A 95 14.24 8.05 6.89
N VAL A 96 14.04 7.68 8.16
CA VAL A 96 14.31 6.32 8.67
C VAL A 96 13.46 5.26 7.97
N CYS A 97 12.33 5.66 7.40
CA CYS A 97 11.40 4.76 6.70
C CYS A 97 11.55 4.77 5.17
N ASP A 98 12.48 5.56 4.60
CA ASP A 98 12.68 5.59 3.15
C ASP A 98 12.94 4.19 2.59
N ARG A 99 13.71 3.41 3.34
CA ARG A 99 14.08 2.04 3.00
C ARG A 99 12.88 1.12 2.79
N LEU A 100 11.75 1.39 3.48
CA LEU A 100 10.52 0.61 3.32
C LEU A 100 9.87 0.85 1.96
N VAL A 101 10.02 2.06 1.43
CA VAL A 101 9.42 2.49 0.16
C VAL A 101 10.27 2.03 -1.03
N ASP A 102 11.59 2.03 -0.88
CA ASP A 102 12.54 1.67 -1.94
C ASP A 102 13.14 0.26 -1.83
N HIS A 103 12.53 -0.61 -1.02
CA HIS A 103 13.05 -1.95 -0.81
C HIS A 103 13.01 -2.77 -2.13
N PRO A 104 14.14 -3.35 -2.61
CA PRO A 104 14.21 -4.08 -3.87
C PRO A 104 13.18 -5.18 -3.97
N ARG A 105 13.00 -5.96 -2.89
CA ARG A 105 12.12 -7.12 -2.89
C ARG A 105 10.64 -6.78 -3.15
N PRO A 106 9.97 -5.88 -2.37
CA PRO A 106 8.66 -5.35 -2.73
C PRO A 106 8.59 -4.72 -4.11
N LEU A 107 9.55 -3.84 -4.47
CA LEU A 107 9.53 -3.16 -5.76
C LEU A 107 9.63 -4.13 -6.94
N ALA A 108 10.39 -5.22 -6.81
CA ALA A 108 10.50 -6.24 -7.86
C ALA A 108 9.17 -6.96 -8.13
N VAL A 109 8.37 -7.20 -7.08
CA VAL A 109 7.00 -7.74 -7.22
C VAL A 109 6.08 -6.70 -7.83
N LEU A 110 6.12 -5.45 -7.35
CA LEU A 110 5.27 -4.36 -7.83
C LEU A 110 5.55 -4.02 -9.30
N ASP A 111 6.82 -4.06 -9.73
CA ASP A 111 7.23 -3.83 -11.13
C ASP A 111 6.61 -4.84 -12.12
N ARG A 112 6.24 -6.04 -11.64
CA ARG A 112 5.57 -7.07 -12.45
C ARG A 112 4.04 -7.06 -12.29
N LEU A 113 3.54 -6.56 -11.16
CA LEU A 113 2.13 -6.55 -10.83
C LEU A 113 1.41 -5.30 -11.36
N LEU A 114 2.07 -4.15 -11.31
CA LEU A 114 1.49 -2.85 -11.63
C LEU A 114 1.97 -2.34 -12.98
N MET A 115 1.19 -1.42 -13.58
CA MET A 115 1.64 -0.69 -14.75
C MET A 115 2.86 0.19 -14.41
N PRO A 116 3.73 0.49 -15.39
CA PRO A 116 4.86 1.39 -15.20
C PRO A 116 4.44 2.73 -14.59
N ASN A 117 5.34 3.33 -13.80
CA ASN A 117 5.14 4.63 -13.12
C ASN A 117 4.06 4.63 -12.02
N TYR A 118 3.85 3.49 -11.34
CA TYR A 118 3.07 3.49 -10.10
C TYR A 118 3.70 4.42 -9.06
N LEU A 119 2.84 5.04 -8.24
CA LEU A 119 3.24 5.97 -7.21
C LEU A 119 2.86 5.43 -5.84
N LEU A 120 3.64 5.81 -4.82
CA LEU A 120 3.29 5.53 -3.44
C LEU A 120 2.01 6.28 -3.07
N SER A 121 0.92 5.56 -2.80
CA SER A 121 -0.33 6.16 -2.34
C SER A 121 -0.20 6.71 -0.92
N ALA A 122 0.36 5.93 0.01
CA ALA A 122 0.57 6.34 1.38
C ALA A 122 1.63 5.46 2.06
N LEU A 123 2.38 6.05 2.99
CA LEU A 123 3.14 5.33 4.00
C LEU A 123 2.57 5.70 5.37
N GLN A 124 2.09 4.69 6.10
CA GLN A 124 1.40 4.85 7.38
C GLN A 124 2.06 3.99 8.45
N VAL A 125 2.06 4.49 9.69
CA VAL A 125 2.42 3.72 10.89
C VAL A 125 1.15 3.49 11.67
N ILE A 126 0.92 2.25 12.09
CA ILE A 126 -0.26 1.84 12.84
C ILE A 126 0.22 1.19 14.14
N ASN A 127 -0.22 1.73 15.27
CA ASN A 127 0.06 1.19 16.60
C ASN A 127 -1.25 0.81 17.28
N ILE A 128 -1.51 -0.49 17.38
CA ILE A 128 -2.72 -1.04 18.00
C ILE A 128 -2.41 -1.29 19.48
N GLN A 129 -3.05 -0.54 20.38
CA GLN A 129 -2.82 -0.66 21.82
C GLN A 129 -3.65 -1.79 22.44
N PRO A 130 -3.28 -2.28 23.64
CA PRO A 130 -4.04 -3.32 24.33
C PRO A 130 -5.52 -2.96 24.54
N GLY A 131 -6.39 -3.94 24.28
CA GLY A 131 -7.84 -3.81 24.42
C GLY A 131 -8.54 -3.09 23.26
N GLU A 132 -7.88 -2.88 22.14
CA GLU A 132 -8.52 -2.49 20.89
C GLU A 132 -9.44 -3.59 20.33
N SER A 133 -10.48 -3.19 19.60
CA SER A 133 -11.37 -4.11 18.88
C SER A 133 -10.79 -4.54 17.53
N SER A 134 -11.13 -5.75 17.07
CA SER A 134 -10.77 -6.20 15.71
C SER A 134 -11.44 -5.31 14.66
N GLN A 135 -10.71 -4.97 13.60
CA GLN A 135 -11.30 -4.38 12.41
C GLN A 135 -12.24 -5.38 11.73
N LEU A 136 -13.27 -4.86 11.05
CA LEU A 136 -14.14 -5.64 10.19
C LEU A 136 -13.34 -6.21 9.01
N LEU A 137 -13.76 -7.35 8.48
CA LEU A 137 -13.21 -7.85 7.21
C LEU A 137 -13.51 -6.85 6.08
N HIS A 138 -12.48 -6.44 5.35
CA HIS A 138 -12.55 -5.45 4.29
C HIS A 138 -11.46 -5.70 3.24
N PHE A 139 -11.57 -4.97 2.13
CA PHE A 139 -10.52 -4.84 1.12
C PHE A 139 -9.99 -3.42 1.18
N ASP A 140 -8.67 -3.26 1.04
CA ASP A 140 -8.06 -1.94 1.06
C ASP A 140 -8.51 -1.07 -0.12
N ASP A 141 -8.85 -1.67 -1.25
CA ASP A 141 -9.35 -0.97 -2.44
C ASP A 141 -10.85 -0.64 -2.39
N ALA A 142 -11.54 -0.97 -1.29
CA ALA A 142 -13.00 -0.84 -1.19
C ALA A 142 -13.51 0.59 -1.36
N PHE A 143 -12.65 1.59 -1.18
CA PHE A 143 -12.98 3.00 -1.39
C PHE A 143 -12.92 3.43 -2.85
N TYR A 144 -12.29 2.64 -3.74
CA TYR A 144 -12.34 2.90 -5.18
C TYR A 144 -13.66 2.36 -5.76
N PRO A 145 -14.49 3.23 -6.40
CA PRO A 145 -15.79 2.84 -6.94
C PRO A 145 -15.68 2.16 -8.31
N ILE A 146 -14.56 1.49 -8.60
CA ILE A 146 -14.33 0.75 -9.84
C ILE A 146 -14.34 -0.75 -9.55
N PRO A 147 -14.83 -1.59 -10.48
CA PRO A 147 -14.68 -3.03 -10.37
C PRO A 147 -13.19 -3.40 -10.30
N GLY A 148 -12.79 -4.14 -9.26
CA GLY A 148 -11.43 -4.69 -9.16
C GLY A 148 -11.18 -5.80 -10.20
N PRO A 149 -9.91 -6.19 -10.43
CA PRO A 149 -9.54 -7.16 -11.46
C PRO A 149 -9.90 -8.62 -11.15
N GLY A 150 -10.45 -8.93 -9.98
CA GLY A 150 -10.79 -10.29 -9.55
C GLY A 150 -12.22 -10.43 -9.01
N PRO A 151 -12.66 -11.68 -8.73
CA PRO A 151 -13.97 -11.93 -8.13
C PRO A 151 -14.00 -11.27 -6.74
N ARG A 152 -14.75 -10.18 -6.61
CA ARG A 152 -15.06 -9.60 -5.30
C ARG A 152 -15.90 -10.63 -4.56
N TRP A 153 -15.62 -10.89 -3.29
CA TRP A 153 -16.64 -11.51 -2.46
C TRP A 153 -17.89 -10.62 -2.60
N GLU A 154 -19.01 -11.21 -3.01
CA GLU A 154 -20.25 -10.46 -3.08
C GLU A 154 -20.62 -10.11 -1.64
N ARG A 155 -20.82 -8.81 -1.39
CA ARG A 155 -21.43 -8.38 -0.13
C ARG A 155 -22.75 -9.15 0.00
N PRO A 156 -22.96 -9.96 1.05
CA PRO A 156 -24.24 -10.63 1.24
C PRO A 156 -25.31 -9.54 1.28
N PRO A 157 -26.50 -9.80 0.71
CA PRO A 157 -27.57 -8.82 0.68
C PRO A 157 -27.76 -8.30 2.11
N SER A 158 -27.74 -6.97 2.25
CA SER A 158 -27.89 -6.31 3.54
C SER A 158 -29.18 -6.79 4.20
N GLY A 159 -29.05 -7.64 5.22
CA GLY A 159 -30.08 -7.77 6.24
C GLY A 159 -30.33 -6.40 6.89
N PRO A 160 -31.51 -6.16 7.49
CA PRO A 160 -31.90 -4.84 7.96
C PRO A 160 -30.82 -4.27 8.89
N SER A 161 -30.31 -3.09 8.52
CA SER A 161 -29.32 -2.32 9.29
C SER A 161 -29.73 -2.23 10.76
N MET A 162 -28.99 -2.87 11.66
CA MET A 162 -28.90 -2.45 13.07
C MET A 162 -27.94 -1.27 13.18
N ILE A 163 -28.15 -0.22 12.38
CA ILE A 163 -27.55 1.09 12.61
C ILE A 163 -28.62 1.87 13.36
N SER A 164 -28.43 1.97 14.67
CA SER A 164 -29.21 2.89 15.51
C SER A 164 -29.06 4.31 14.93
N PRO A 165 -30.15 5.06 14.67
CA PRO A 165 -30.03 6.40 14.14
C PRO A 165 -29.27 7.27 15.15
N GLN A 166 -28.15 7.83 14.72
CA GLN A 166 -27.46 8.89 15.45
C GLN A 166 -28.40 10.12 15.52
N PRO A 167 -28.52 10.79 16.68
CA PRO A 167 -29.36 11.97 16.78
C PRO A 167 -28.79 13.10 15.90
N THR A 168 -29.65 13.63 15.02
CA THR A 168 -29.35 14.80 14.20
C THR A 168 -29.07 16.00 15.10
N ALA A 169 -27.90 16.63 14.95
CA ALA A 169 -27.63 17.92 15.57
C ALA A 169 -28.62 18.98 15.03
N PRO A 170 -29.13 19.89 15.89
CA PRO A 170 -30.07 20.92 15.46
C PRO A 170 -29.37 21.96 14.56
N PRO A 171 -30.11 22.59 13.63
CA PRO A 171 -29.59 23.70 12.84
C PRO A 171 -29.33 24.91 13.75
N TRP A 172 -28.29 25.65 13.39
CA TRP A 172 -27.71 26.84 14.03
C TRP A 172 -28.69 27.73 14.79
#